data_AF-A0A0N0HL07-F1
#
_entry.id   AF-A0A0N0HL07-F1
#
_cell.length_a   1.000
_cell.length_b   1.000
_cell.length_c   1.000
_cell.angle_alpha   90.00
_cell.angle_beta   90.00
_cell.angle_gamma   90.00
#
_symmetry.space_group_name_H-M   'P 1'
#
loop_
_entity.id
_entity.type
_entity.pdbx_description
1 polymer ?
#
loop_
_entity_poly.entity_id
_entity_poly.type
_entity_poly.pdbx_seq_one_letter_code
_entity_poly.pdbx_strand_id
1 'polypeptide(L)' 'MSGGLSGISVGSRSNVWGINPDGAIYRFTNDDATPWHKVPGGLTDISAAADGTVWGVNANHEIFRYIGDQ' A
#
# COMPACT_ATOMS: atom_id res chain seq x y z
N MET A 1 -0.07 -9.92 -12.47
CA MET A 1 0.97 -9.42 -11.55
C MET A 1 2.13 -10.38 -11.61
N SER A 2 3.22 -10.05 -12.31
CA SER A 2 4.46 -10.85 -12.21
C SER A 2 5.06 -10.59 -10.83
N GLY A 3 4.94 -11.57 -9.94
CA GLY A 3 5.30 -11.44 -8.52
C GLY A 3 4.14 -10.87 -7.70
N GLY A 4 3.67 -11.63 -6.71
CA GLY A 4 2.68 -11.17 -5.73
C GLY A 4 3.25 -10.07 -4.82
N LEU A 5 2.51 -9.72 -3.77
CA LEU A 5 2.98 -8.79 -2.75
C LEU A 5 4.09 -9.44 -1.92
N SER A 6 5.15 -8.69 -1.60
CA SER A 6 6.21 -9.07 -0.66
C SER A 6 5.97 -8.51 0.74
N GLY A 7 5.14 -7.47 0.88
CA GLY A 7 4.72 -6.90 2.14
C GLY A 7 3.25 -6.48 2.10
N ILE A 8 2.57 -6.58 3.24
CA ILE A 8 1.16 -6.20 3.39
C ILE A 8 0.93 -5.58 4.77
N SER A 9 0.06 -4.58 4.84
CA SER A 9 -0.39 -3.93 6.08
C SER A 9 -1.90 -3.77 6.06
N VAL A 10 -2.53 -4.06 7.20
CA VAL A 10 -3.99 -4.12 7.36
C VAL A 10 -4.39 -3.29 8.58
N GLY A 11 -4.98 -2.11 8.33
CA GLY A 11 -5.57 -1.28 9.37
C GLY A 11 -7.05 -1.62 9.63
N SER A 12 -7.78 -2.01 8.58
CA SER A 12 -9.20 -2.39 8.64
C SER A 12 -9.60 -3.22 7.40
N ARG A 13 -10.87 -3.64 7.32
CA ARG A 13 -11.41 -4.33 6.12
C ARG A 13 -11.23 -3.53 4.83
N SER A 14 -11.28 -2.20 4.92
CA SER A 14 -11.20 -1.30 3.77
C SER A 14 -9.89 -0.52 3.66
N ASN A 15 -8.98 -0.70 4.63
CA ASN A 15 -7.66 -0.10 4.65
C ASN A 15 -6.58 -1.19 4.62
N VAL A 16 -6.40 -1.78 3.45
CA VAL A 16 -5.37 -2.80 3.19
C VAL A 16 -4.45 -2.30 2.08
N TRP A 17 -3.15 -2.39 2.36
CA TRP A 17 -2.10 -1.90 1.48
C TRP A 17 -1.00 -2.93 1.37
N GLY A 18 -0.31 -2.95 0.24
CA GLY A 18 0.83 -3.82 0.05
C GLY A 18 1.82 -3.26 -0.95
N ILE A 19 3.01 -3.86 -0.92
CA ILE A 19 4.11 -3.59 -1.84
C ILE A 19 4.58 -4.89 -2.47
N ASN A 20 5.09 -4.81 -3.69
CA ASN A 20 5.76 -5.94 -4.34
C ASN A 20 7.30 -5.76 -4.32
N PRO A 21 8.09 -6.76 -4.73
CA PRO A 21 9.56 -6.66 -4.76
C PRO A 21 10.13 -5.52 -5.62
N ASP A 22 9.39 -5.06 -6.63
CA ASP A 22 9.78 -3.94 -7.49
C ASP A 22 9.47 -2.57 -6.85
N GLY A 23 8.96 -2.57 -5.62
CA GLY A 23 8.53 -1.38 -4.88
C GLY A 23 7.17 -0.83 -5.30
N ALA A 24 6.44 -1.52 -6.20
CA ALA A 24 5.12 -1.07 -6.63
C ALA A 24 4.10 -1.15 -5.48
N ILE A 25 3.32 -0.08 -5.31
CA ILE A 25 2.37 0.10 -4.22
C ILE A 25 0.97 -0.30 -4.70
N TYR A 26 0.23 -1.02 -3.86
CA TYR A 26 -1.14 -1.46 -4.14
C TYR A 26 -2.06 -1.17 -2.95
N ARG A 27 -3.26 -0.68 -3.26
CA ARG A 27 -4.37 -0.47 -2.32
C ARG A 27 -5.48 -1.46 -2.62
N PHE A 28 -6.05 -2.06 -1.60
CA PHE A 28 -7.21 -2.94 -1.74
C PHE A 28 -8.45 -2.14 -2.17
N THR A 29 -9.20 -2.67 -3.13
CA THR A 29 -10.35 -1.97 -3.76
C THR A 29 -11.67 -2.16 -3.02
N ASN A 30 -11.73 -3.08 -2.04
CA ASN A 30 -12.97 -3.63 -1.48
C ASN A 30 -13.77 -4.53 -2.43
N ASP A 31 -13.16 -4.97 -3.54
CA ASP A 31 -13.76 -5.91 -4.48
C ASP A 31 -12.80 -7.09 -4.74
N ASP A 32 -13.17 -8.29 -4.29
CA ASP A 32 -12.36 -9.49 -4.45
C ASP A 32 -12.21 -9.94 -5.92
N ALA A 33 -13.09 -9.49 -6.82
CA ALA A 33 -12.95 -9.74 -8.26
C ALA A 33 -11.84 -8.88 -8.88
N THR A 34 -11.63 -7.67 -8.34
CA THR A 34 -10.58 -6.73 -8.78
C THR A 34 -9.81 -6.15 -7.59
N PRO A 35 -9.08 -6.97 -6.81
CA PRO A 35 -8.72 -6.65 -5.43
C PRO A 35 -7.70 -5.53 -5.28
N TRP A 36 -6.90 -5.22 -6.29
CA TRP A 36 -5.76 -4.32 -6.13
C TRP A 36 -5.77 -3.19 -7.15
N HIS A 37 -5.71 -1.96 -6.65
CA HIS A 37 -5.45 -0.76 -7.43
C HIS A 37 -4.00 -0.31 -7.22
N LYS A 38 -3.24 -0.13 -8.31
CA LYS A 38 -1.86 0.34 -8.24
C LYS A 38 -1.83 1.83 -7.89
N VAL A 39 -1.06 2.20 -6.88
CA VAL A 39 -0.84 3.60 -6.49
C VAL A 39 0.52 4.06 -7.05
N PRO A 40 0.60 5.24 -7.69
CA PRO A 40 1.88 5.76 -8.18
C PRO A 40 2.90 5.97 -7.05
N GLY A 41 4.15 5.61 -7.30
CA GLY A 41 5.25 5.73 -6.34
C GLY A 41 6.06 4.43 -6.23
N GLY A 42 7.00 4.43 -5.29
CA GLY A 42 7.84 3.29 -4.96
C GLY A 42 8.17 3.25 -3.47
N LEU A 43 7.84 2.16 -2.79
CA LEU A 43 8.10 1.98 -1.35
C LEU A 43 8.80 0.64 -1.08
N THR A 44 9.60 0.61 -0.02
CA THR A 44 10.23 -0.61 0.52
C THR A 44 9.55 -1.10 1.80
N ASP A 45 8.79 -0.25 2.47
CA ASP A 45 7.94 -0.63 3.60
C ASP A 45 6.67 0.25 3.66
N ILE A 46 5.59 -0.30 4.20
CA ILE A 46 4.27 0.34 4.26
C ILE A 46 3.51 -0.06 5.52
N SER A 47 2.83 0.91 6.14
CA SER A 47 2.00 0.71 7.32
C SER A 47 0.66 1.42 7.20
N ALA A 48 -0.42 0.70 7.47
CA ALA A 48 -1.79 1.17 7.46
C ALA A 48 -2.38 1.11 8.88
N ALA A 49 -2.85 2.25 9.39
CA ALA A 49 -3.46 2.37 10.70
C ALA A 49 -4.98 2.18 10.64
N ALA A 50 -5.57 1.86 11.79
CA ALA A 50 -7.02 1.65 11.93
C ALA A 50 -7.84 2.93 11.69
N ASP A 51 -7.25 4.11 11.86
CA ASP A 51 -7.88 5.41 11.61
C ASP A 51 -7.88 5.82 10.12
N GLY A 52 -7.38 4.95 9.23
CA GLY A 52 -7.26 5.21 7.80
C GLY A 52 -5.92 5.82 7.38
N THR A 53 -5.07 6.23 8.32
CA THR A 53 -3.75 6.79 8.01
C THR A 53 -2.84 5.73 7.39
N VAL A 54 -2.06 6.12 6.38
CA VAL A 54 -1.07 5.24 5.75
C VAL A 54 0.25 5.98 5.58
N TRP A 55 1.32 5.32 6.01
CA TRP A 55 2.70 5.78 5.89
C TRP A 55 3.53 4.74 5.15
N GLY A 56 4.61 5.20 4.53
CA GLY A 56 5.61 4.32 3.95
C GLY A 56 6.96 4.99 3.86
N VAL A 57 7.99 4.16 3.65
CA VAL A 57 9.35 4.61 3.34
C VAL A 57 9.80 4.03 2.02
N ASN A 58 10.60 4.79 1.26
CA ASN A 58 11.19 4.32 0.01
C ASN A 58 12.63 3.83 0.19
N ALA A 59 13.22 3.36 -0.91
CA ALA A 59 14.61 2.87 -0.92
C ALA A 59 15.66 3.94 -0.59
N ASN A 60 15.30 5.23 -0.69
CA ASN A 60 16.16 6.37 -0.31
C ASN A 60 15.97 6.79 1.14
N HIS A 61 15.20 6.04 1.95
CA HIS A 61 14.83 6.37 3.32
C HIS A 61 13.97 7.64 3.46
N GLU A 62 13.33 8.09 2.39
CA GLU A 62 12.37 9.18 2.43
C GLU A 62 11.04 8.68 2.98
N ILE A 63 10.39 9.50 3.81
CA ILE A 63 9.15 9.17 4.52
C ILE A 63 7.97 9.83 3.80
N PHE A 64 6.93 9.06 3.53
CA PHE A 64 5.73 9.53 2.85
C PHE A 64 4.48 9.21 3.67
N ARG A 65 3.54 10.16 3.65
CA ARG A 65 2.17 9.95 4.10
C ARG A 65 1.25 9.95 2.89
N TYR A 66 0.37 8.96 2.78
CA TYR A 66 -0.68 8.97 1.77
C TYR A 66 -1.73 10.04 2.11
N ILE A 67 -2.10 10.85 1.12
CA ILE A 67 -3.06 11.96 1.26
C ILE A 67 -4.32 11.77 0.41
N GLY A 68 -4.56 10.57 -0.12
CA GLY A 68 -5.75 10.31 -0.93
C GLY A 68 -7.02 10.64 -0.15
N ASP A 69 -7.94 11.30 -0.84
CA ASP A 69 -9.13 12.01 -0.35
C ASP A 69 -9.61 11.54 1.04
N GLN A 70 -9.35 12.41 2.04
CA GLN A 70 -9.84 12.33 3.40
C GLN A 70 -11.28 12.82 3.50
#